data_AF-A0A4Q1TAU8-F1
#
_entry.id   AF-A0A4Q1TAU8-F1
#
_cell.length_a   1.000
_cell.length_b   1.000
_cell.length_c   1.000
_cell.angle_alpha   90.00
_cell.angle_beta   90.00
_cell.angle_gamma   90.00
#
_symmetry.space_group_name_H-M   'P 1'
#
loop_
_entity.id
_entity.type
_entity.pdbx_description
1 polymer ?
#
loop_
_entity_poly.entity_id
_entity_poly.type
_entity_poly.pdbx_seq_one_letter_code
_entity_poly.pdbx_strand_id
1 'polypeptide(L)'
;MKKATLKIVRTVRYPFYHAMVEAREEQFLDDEFKIVWDEAESQNMNFTLEDRVELLKMLTCIKHLYHDGVDYFYCLDLDAYWEELSILIDAKGK
;
A
#
# COMPACT_ATOMS: atom_id res chain seq x y z
N MET A 1 -31.15 -38.06 3.86
CA MET A 1 -31.03 -36.59 3.70
C MET A 1 -29.57 -36.19 3.89
N LYS A 2 -28.91 -35.60 2.89
CA LYS A 2 -27.52 -35.12 3.02
C LYS A 2 -27.53 -33.75 3.72
N LYS A 3 -26.82 -33.61 4.84
CA LYS A 3 -26.66 -32.33 5.54
C LYS A 3 -25.68 -31.45 4.74
N ALA A 4 -26.18 -30.34 4.19
CA ALA A 4 -25.32 -29.30 3.64
C ALA A 4 -24.70 -28.51 4.80
N THR A 5 -23.38 -28.37 4.80
CA THR A 5 -22.67 -27.58 5.80
C THR A 5 -22.14 -26.33 5.11
N LEU A 6 -22.63 -25.16 5.49
CA LEU A 6 -22.17 -23.88 4.97
C LEU A 6 -20.89 -23.50 5.72
N LYS A 7 -19.75 -23.42 5.02
CA LYS A 7 -18.51 -22.88 5.58
C LYS A 7 -18.30 -21.47 5.02
N ILE A 8 -18.42 -20.47 5.88
CA ILE A 8 -18.00 -19.11 5.55
C ILE A 8 -16.50 -19.06 5.75
N VAL A 9 -15.74 -19.06 4.65
CA VAL A 9 -14.30 -18.82 4.67
C VAL A 9 -14.10 -17.32 4.57
N ARG A 10 -13.64 -16.67 5.65
CA ARG A 10 -13.21 -15.27 5.60
C ARG A 10 -11.75 -15.23 5.15
N THR A 11 -11.49 -14.70 3.96
CA THR A 11 -10.13 -14.39 3.51
C THR A 11 -9.59 -13.24 4.36
N VAL A 12 -8.60 -13.52 5.20
CA VAL A 12 -7.82 -12.47 5.88
C VAL A 12 -6.90 -11.87 4.82
N ARG A 13 -7.06 -10.58 4.54
CA ARG A 13 -6.13 -9.86 3.66
C ARG A 13 -4.96 -9.35 4.49
N TYR A 14 -3.76 -9.59 3.99
CA TYR A 14 -2.52 -9.09 4.58
C TYR A 14 -2.23 -7.69 4.03
N PRO A 15 -1.49 -6.86 4.79
CA PRO A 15 -1.04 -5.58 4.26
C PRO A 15 -0.10 -5.83 3.08
N PHE A 16 -0.14 -4.94 2.09
CA PHE A 16 0.82 -4.97 0.98
C PHE A 16 2.11 -4.22 1.33
N TYR A 17 2.04 -3.29 2.27
CA TYR A 17 3.16 -2.46 2.70
C TYR A 17 3.04 -2.13 4.19
N HIS A 18 4.17 -2.08 4.88
CA HIS A 18 4.24 -1.53 6.22
C HIS A 18 5.51 -0.71 6.44
N ALA A 19 5.41 0.27 7.33
CA ALA A 19 6.51 1.17 7.66
C ALA A 19 6.54 1.50 9.15
N MET A 20 7.74 1.67 9.67
CA MET A 20 8.05 2.20 10.99
C MET A 20 8.90 3.45 10.81
N VAL A 21 8.25 4.62 10.74
CA VAL A 21 8.91 5.90 10.45
C VAL A 21 10.04 6.19 11.45
N GLU A 22 9.80 5.97 12.74
CA GLU A 22 10.79 6.24 13.79
C GLU A 22 12.03 5.34 13.69
N ALA A 23 11.84 4.08 13.27
CA ALA A 23 12.91 3.10 13.09
C ALA A 23 13.59 3.20 11.72
N ARG A 24 13.02 3.97 10.78
CA ARG A 24 13.42 4.04 9.36
C ARG A 24 13.40 2.67 8.66
N GLU A 25 12.40 1.85 9.02
CA GLU A 25 12.20 0.54 8.43
C GLU A 25 10.93 0.53 7.59
N GLU A 26 11.00 -0.02 6.39
CA GLU A 26 9.84 -0.23 5.53
C GLU A 26 9.97 -1.55 4.77
N GLN A 27 8.82 -2.13 4.40
CA GLN A 27 8.79 -3.33 3.60
C GLN A 27 7.53 -3.38 2.74
N PHE A 28 7.72 -3.66 1.45
CA PHE A 28 6.67 -4.15 0.57
C PHE A 28 6.56 -5.66 0.75
N LEU A 29 5.38 -6.11 1.14
CA LEU A 29 5.00 -7.53 1.27
C LEU A 29 4.41 -8.07 -0.03
N ASP A 30 4.03 -7.19 -0.94
CA ASP A 30 3.54 -7.49 -2.27
C ASP A 30 4.27 -6.62 -3.30
N ASP A 31 5.05 -7.28 -4.16
CA ASP A 31 5.90 -6.63 -5.14
C ASP A 31 5.09 -5.89 -6.22
N GLU A 32 3.83 -6.29 -6.48
CA GLU A 32 2.99 -5.61 -7.46
C GLU A 32 2.72 -4.15 -7.07
N PHE A 33 2.67 -3.87 -5.76
CA PHE A 33 2.48 -2.52 -5.23
C PHE A 33 3.78 -1.68 -5.23
N LYS A 34 4.93 -2.33 -5.40
CA LYS A 34 6.25 -1.68 -5.42
C LYS A 34 6.60 -1.10 -6.79
N ILE A 35 6.10 -1.69 -7.88
CA ILE A 35 6.48 -1.37 -9.27
C ILE A 35 6.37 0.13 -9.58
N VAL A 36 5.27 0.77 -9.22
CA VAL A 36 5.03 2.21 -9.46
C VAL A 36 6.07 3.12 -8.80
N TRP A 37 6.60 2.72 -7.63
CA TRP A 37 7.68 3.44 -6.96
C TRP A 37 9.02 3.26 -7.69
N ASP A 38 9.32 2.03 -8.09
CA ASP A 38 10.52 1.70 -8.85
C ASP A 38 10.54 2.45 -10.21
N GLU A 39 9.38 2.57 -10.87
CA GLU A 39 9.22 3.35 -12.10
C GLU A 39 9.45 4.85 -11.87
N ALA A 40 8.92 5.43 -10.79
CA ALA A 40 9.14 6.84 -10.47
C ALA A 40 10.62 7.12 -10.12
N GLU A 41 11.26 6.24 -9.37
CA GLU A 41 12.69 6.33 -9.03
C GLU A 41 13.59 6.22 -10.28
N SER A 42 13.21 5.37 -11.24
CA SER A 42 13.90 5.27 -12.53
C SER A 42 13.87 6.59 -13.34
N GLN A 43 12.89 7.45 -13.04
CA GLN A 43 12.73 8.79 -13.61
C GLN A 43 13.39 9.89 -12.76
N ASN A 44 14.27 9.52 -11.82
CA ASN A 44 14.96 10.38 -10.85
C ASN A 44 14.03 11.06 -9.83
N MET A 45 12.84 10.52 -9.59
CA MET A 45 11.97 10.98 -8.50
C MET A 45 12.35 10.23 -7.23
N ASN A 46 12.93 10.92 -6.26
CA ASN A 46 13.33 10.31 -4.99
C ASN A 46 12.24 10.52 -3.93
N PHE A 47 11.81 9.44 -3.29
CA PHE A 47 10.84 9.48 -2.20
C PHE A 47 11.49 8.99 -0.90
N THR A 48 11.35 9.78 0.16
CA THR A 48 11.65 9.33 1.51
C THR A 48 10.57 8.36 2.01
N LEU A 49 10.85 7.60 3.06
CA LEU A 49 9.86 6.74 3.71
C LEU A 49 8.64 7.57 4.14
N GLU A 50 8.89 8.74 4.72
CA GLU A 50 7.86 9.70 5.11
C GLU A 50 7.01 10.14 3.91
N ASP A 51 7.64 10.42 2.77
CA ASP A 51 6.91 10.76 1.55
C ASP A 51 6.00 9.62 1.11
N ARG A 52 6.47 8.38 1.13
CA ARG A 52 5.65 7.21 0.75
C ARG A 52 4.48 7.05 1.69
N VAL A 53 4.72 7.07 3.00
CA VAL A 53 3.68 6.95 4.03
C VAL A 53 2.61 8.03 3.86
N GLU A 54 3.00 9.29 3.67
CA GLU A 54 2.04 10.39 3.52
C GLU A 54 1.29 10.31 2.18
N LEU A 55 1.96 9.94 1.08
CA LEU A 55 1.30 9.68 -0.20
C LEU A 55 0.25 8.57 -0.07
N LEU A 56 0.61 7.44 0.53
CA LEU A 56 -0.30 6.30 0.72
C LEU A 56 -1.51 6.65 1.59
N LYS A 57 -1.37 7.51 2.59
CA LYS A 57 -2.51 7.99 3.41
C LYS A 57 -3.48 8.87 2.63
N MET A 58 -3.06 9.48 1.52
CA MET A 58 -3.93 10.32 0.67
C MET A 58 -4.75 9.51 -0.34
N LEU A 59 -4.36 8.27 -0.64
CA LEU A 59 -5.09 7.43 -1.58
C LEU A 59 -6.43 7.00 -1.00
N THR A 60 -7.48 7.08 -1.81
CA THR A 60 -8.85 6.76 -1.41
C THR A 60 -9.11 5.25 -1.40
N CYS A 61 -8.41 4.51 -2.26
CA CYS A 61 -8.46 3.05 -2.32
C CYS A 61 -7.74 2.35 -1.16
N ILE A 62 -6.88 3.08 -0.43
CA ILE A 62 -6.07 2.54 0.66
C ILE A 62 -6.83 2.51 1.98
N LYS A 63 -6.67 1.42 2.71
CA LYS A 63 -6.97 1.33 4.15
C LYS A 63 -5.66 1.37 4.92
N HIS A 64 -5.55 2.35 5.80
CA HIS A 64 -4.44 2.54 6.71
C HIS A 64 -4.82 2.08 8.12
N LEU A 65 -3.93 1.33 8.76
CA LEU A 65 -4.03 0.92 10.15
C LEU A 65 -2.71 1.23 10.84
N TYR A 66 -2.75 2.05 11.88
CA TYR A 66 -1.61 2.29 12.75
C TYR A 66 -1.72 1.43 14.01
N HIS A 67 -0.69 0.63 14.31
CA HIS A 67 -0.63 -0.20 15.51
C HIS A 67 0.81 -0.36 16.00
N ASP A 68 1.04 -0.04 17.28
CA ASP A 68 2.32 -0.25 17.98
C ASP A 68 3.54 0.34 17.24
N GLY A 69 3.42 1.57 16.75
CA GLY A 69 4.51 2.25 16.03
C GLY A 69 4.62 1.89 14.55
N VAL A 70 3.75 1.01 14.04
CA VAL A 70 3.79 0.53 12.65
C VAL A 70 2.58 1.02 11.87
N ASP A 71 2.83 1.62 10.70
CA ASP A 71 1.82 1.93 9.70
C ASP A 71 1.65 0.73 8.76
N TYR A 72 0.45 0.14 8.73
CA TYR A 72 0.07 -0.95 7.83
C TYR A 72 -0.88 -0.45 6.74
N PHE A 73 -0.61 -0.81 5.49
CA PHE A 73 -1.38 -0.37 4.33
C PHE A 73 -1.98 -1.56 3.59
N TYR A 74 -3.26 -1.44 3.28
CA TYR A 74 -4.04 -2.45 2.59
C TYR A 74 -4.72 -1.81 1.39
N CYS A 75 -4.73 -2.50 0.26
CA CYS A 75 -5.53 -2.11 -0.90
C CYS A 75 -6.22 -3.36 -1.45
N LEU A 76 -7.41 -3.19 -2.02
CA LEU A 76 -8.14 -4.31 -2.63
C LEU A 76 -7.97 -4.40 -4.13
N ASP A 77 -7.59 -3.29 -4.74
CA ASP A 77 -7.64 -3.02 -6.17
C ASP A 77 -6.30 -2.41 -6.59
N LEU A 78 -5.48 -3.22 -7.26
CA LEU A 78 -4.15 -2.82 -7.70
C LEU A 78 -4.22 -1.74 -8.78
N ASP A 79 -5.20 -1.83 -9.68
CA ASP A 79 -5.37 -0.89 -10.80
C ASP A 79 -5.73 0.50 -10.27
N ALA A 80 -6.69 0.57 -9.33
CA ALA A 80 -7.06 1.83 -8.68
C ALA A 80 -5.88 2.44 -7.89
N TYR A 81 -5.06 1.59 -7.25
CA TYR A 81 -3.87 2.04 -6.54
C TYR A 81 -2.83 2.65 -7.50
N TRP A 82 -2.54 2.02 -8.64
CA TRP A 82 -1.60 2.57 -9.63
C TRP A 82 -2.10 3.88 -10.22
N GLU A 83 -3.39 3.96 -10.58
CA GLU A 83 -3.99 5.17 -11.13
C GLU A 83 -3.91 6.33 -10.13
N GLU A 84 -4.41 6.16 -8.91
CA GLU A 84 -4.41 7.23 -7.90
C GLU A 84 -2.98 7.67 -7.52
N LEU A 85 -2.06 6.71 -7.34
CA LEU A 85 -0.70 7.03 -6.93
C LEU A 85 0.06 7.76 -8.03
N SER A 86 -0.09 7.35 -9.30
CA SER A 86 0.58 8.01 -10.43
C SER A 86 0.22 9.49 -10.52
N ILE A 87 -1.06 9.82 -10.31
CA ILE A 87 -1.56 11.22 -10.30
C ILE A 87 -0.88 12.03 -9.19
N LEU A 88 -0.74 11.46 -7.99
CA LEU A 88 -0.13 12.14 -6.84
C LEU A 88 1.38 12.31 -7.00
N ILE A 89 2.06 11.29 -7.53
CA ILE A 89 3.49 11.33 -7.85
C ILE A 89 3.77 12.43 -8.88
N ASP A 90 3.01 12.48 -9.98
CA ASP A 90 3.14 13.50 -11.02
C ASP A 90 2.87 14.92 -10.50
N ALA A 91 1.93 15.06 -9.56
CA ALA A 91 1.64 16.35 -8.93
C ALA A 91 2.78 16.83 -8.02
N LYS A 92 3.50 15.91 -7.37
CA LYS A 92 4.62 16.21 -6.48
C LYS A 92 5.96 16.39 -7.22
N GLY A 93 6.10 15.80 -8.41
CA GLY A 93 7.27 15.93 -9.27
C GLY A 93 7.38 17.25 -10.05
N LYS A 94 6.36 18.11 -9.99
CA LYS A 94 6.32 19.44 -10.63
C LYS A 94 6.62 20.54 -9.62
#